data_AF-A0A7X3L0A6-F1
#
_entry.id   AF-A0A7X3L0A6-F1
#
_cell.length_a   1.000
_cell.length_b   1.000
_cell.length_c   1.000
_cell.angle_alpha   90.00
_cell.angle_beta   90.00
_cell.angle_gamma   90.00
#
_symmetry.space_group_name_H-M   'P 1'
#
loop_
_entity.id
_entity.type
_entity.pdbx_description
1 polymer ?
#
loop_
_entity_poly.entity_id
_entity_poly.type
_entity_poly.pdbx_seq_one_letter_code
_entity_poly.pdbx_strand_id
1 'polypeptide(L)'
;MNHLKRIEFAYDPEQEALLIRFPDRLSTPSNAIKNETLSQMTFEQAAVFIGEKVLLQYPVYHEMFKDYLWSEDGTVPPKKS
;
A
#
# COMPACT_ATOMS: atom_id res chain seq x y z
N MET A 1 -9.18 22.71 -13.91
CA MET A 1 -7.94 21.96 -14.21
C MET A 1 -8.05 20.60 -13.55
N ASN A 2 -8.00 19.51 -14.31
CA ASN A 2 -7.90 18.17 -13.75
C ASN A 2 -6.48 17.98 -13.22
N HIS A 3 -6.27 18.20 -11.93
CA HIS A 3 -5.01 17.87 -11.28
C HIS A 3 -4.94 16.34 -11.21
N LEU A 4 -4.15 15.74 -12.11
CA LEU A 4 -3.75 14.34 -11.99
C LEU A 4 -3.02 14.19 -10.66
N LYS A 5 -3.66 13.51 -9.70
CA LYS A 5 -3.05 13.22 -8.40
C LYS A 5 -1.84 12.32 -8.63
N ARG A 6 -0.66 12.74 -8.20
CA ARG A 6 0.59 11.98 -8.38
C ARG A 6 0.79 10.99 -7.23
N ILE A 7 1.38 9.85 -7.56
CA ILE A 7 1.88 8.85 -6.60
C ILE A 7 3.38 8.88 -6.70
N GLU A 8 4.06 8.97 -5.57
CA GLU A 8 5.51 8.93 -5.48
C GLU A 8 5.94 7.70 -4.69
N PHE A 9 6.96 7.03 -5.21
CA PHE A 9 7.61 5.89 -4.56
C PHE A 9 9.03 6.30 -4.20
N ALA A 10 9.43 6.05 -2.95
CA ALA A 10 10.78 6.29 -2.48
C ALA A 10 11.22 5.15 -1.57
N TYR A 11 12.51 4.82 -1.56
CA TYR A 11 13.08 3.91 -0.58
C TYR A 11 13.70 4.72 0.56
N ASP A 12 13.32 4.40 1.80
CA ASP A 12 13.94 4.95 3.00
C ASP A 12 14.94 3.93 3.55
N PRO A 13 16.26 4.17 3.41
CA PRO A 13 17.27 3.24 3.88
C PRO A 13 17.43 3.23 5.40
N GLU A 14 17.05 4.30 6.11
CA GLU A 14 17.14 4.34 7.57
C GLU A 14 16.03 3.51 8.20
N GLN A 15 14.85 3.54 7.59
CA GLN A 15 13.69 2.78 8.04
C GLN A 15 13.55 1.41 7.38
N GLU A 16 14.43 1.08 6.44
CA GLU A 16 14.37 -0.11 5.59
C GLU A 16 12.95 -0.34 5.03
N ALA A 17 12.40 0.70 4.37
CA ALA A 17 11.00 0.70 3.95
C ALA A 17 10.80 1.30 2.55
N LEU A 18 9.87 0.73 1.79
CA LEU A 18 9.27 1.37 0.64
C LEU A 18 8.21 2.37 1.10
N LEU A 19 8.42 3.64 0.77
CA LEU A 19 7.49 4.73 1.03
C LEU A 19 6.61 4.98 -0.19
N ILE A 20 5.30 5.03 0.04
CA ILE A 20 4.29 5.39 -0.96
C ILE A 20 3.63 6.69 -0.51
N ARG A 21 3.75 7.75 -1.31
CA ARG A 21 3.32 9.10 -0.97
C ARG A 21 2.35 9.67 -1.99
N PHE A 22 1.42 10.48 -1.50
CA PHE A 22 0.52 11.31 -2.31
C PHE A 22 0.76 12.76 -1.91
N PRO A 23 1.71 13.47 -2.57
CA PRO A 23 2.07 14.84 -2.19
C PRO A 23 0.86 15.80 -2.23
N ASP A 24 -0.10 15.51 -3.11
CA ASP A 24 -1.35 16.28 -3.24
C ASP A 24 -2.38 16.01 -2.11
N ARG A 25 -2.08 15.10 -1.17
CA ARG A 25 -2.94 14.73 -0.04
C ARG A 25 -2.19 14.79 1.28
N LEU A 26 -2.03 16.01 1.79
CA LEU A 26 -1.42 16.28 3.10
C LEU A 26 -2.04 15.52 4.27
N SER A 27 -3.30 15.07 4.15
CA SER A 27 -4.02 14.33 5.20
C SER A 27 -3.92 12.80 5.08
N THR A 28 -3.35 12.26 3.99
CA THR A 28 -3.24 10.80 3.84
C THR A 28 -1.85 10.37 4.31
N PRO A 29 -1.75 9.55 5.38
CA PRO A 29 -0.47 9.10 5.88
C PRO A 29 0.30 8.37 4.78
N SER A 30 1.59 8.64 4.69
CA SER A 30 2.48 7.93 3.78
C SER A 30 2.55 6.47 4.22
N ASN A 31 2.27 5.54 3.31
CA ASN A 31 2.39 4.11 3.64
C ASN A 31 3.88 3.75 3.62
N ALA A 32 4.39 3.25 4.75
CA ALA A 32 5.74 2.72 4.87
C ALA A 32 5.67 1.19 4.94
N ILE A 33 6.12 0.51 3.89
CA ILE A 33 6.13 -0.95 3.80
C ILE A 33 7.54 -1.43 4.15
N LYS A 34 7.69 -2.11 5.29
CA LYS A 34 8.98 -2.58 5.80
C LYS A 34 9.54 -3.74 4.99
N ASN A 35 10.86 -3.77 4.82
CA ASN A 35 11.57 -4.90 4.22
C ASN A 35 11.31 -6.19 4.99
N GLU A 36 11.22 -6.12 6.31
CA GLU A 36 10.88 -7.27 7.17
C GLU A 36 9.56 -7.92 6.74
N THR A 37 8.50 -7.13 6.54
CA THR A 37 7.19 -7.61 6.06
C THR A 37 7.31 -8.25 4.68
N LEU A 38 8.00 -7.61 3.75
CA LEU A 38 8.17 -8.13 2.39
C LEU A 38 9.05 -9.39 2.34
N SER A 39 10.01 -9.52 3.26
CA SER A 39 10.95 -10.65 3.30
C SER A 39 10.27 -11.98 3.67
N GLN A 40 9.09 -11.91 4.27
CA GLN A 40 8.26 -13.08 4.61
C GLN A 40 7.34 -13.52 3.47
N MET A 41 7.33 -12.79 2.35
CA MET A 41 6.44 -13.01 1.22
C MET A 41 7.19 -13.54 0.00
N THR A 42 6.50 -14.26 -0.88
CA THR A 42 7.00 -14.46 -2.25
C THR A 42 6.95 -13.14 -3.03
N PHE A 43 7.69 -13.05 -4.14
CA PHE A 43 7.64 -11.86 -5.00
C PHE A 43 6.21 -11.53 -5.47
N GLU A 44 5.41 -12.55 -5.81
CA GLU A 44 4.02 -12.36 -6.22
C GLU A 44 3.15 -11.80 -5.09
N GLN A 45 3.29 -12.34 -3.87
CA GLN A 45 2.59 -11.84 -2.69
C GLN A 45 2.99 -10.39 -2.37
N ALA A 46 4.28 -10.08 -2.41
CA ALA A 46 4.81 -8.73 -2.21
C ALA A 46 4.26 -7.75 -3.26
N ALA A 47 4.22 -8.15 -4.53
CA ALA A 47 3.67 -7.32 -5.61
C ALA A 47 2.17 -7.04 -5.42
N VAL A 48 1.39 -8.05 -5.04
CA VAL A 48 -0.04 -7.89 -4.73
C VAL A 48 -0.24 -6.98 -3.51
N PHE A 49 0.51 -7.20 -2.44
CA PHE A 49 0.44 -6.40 -1.22
C PHE A 49 0.76 -4.92 -1.48
N ILE A 50 1.87 -4.64 -2.18
CA ILE A 50 2.24 -3.28 -2.56
C ILE A 50 1.16 -2.66 -3.46
N GLY A 51 0.69 -3.40 -4.47
CA GLY A 51 -0.38 -2.94 -5.36
C GLY A 51 -1.65 -2.55 -4.61
N GLU A 52 -2.07 -3.35 -3.62
CA GLU A 52 -3.17 -3.01 -2.72
C GLU A 52 -2.91 -1.68 -2.00
N LYS A 53 -1.76 -1.54 -1.31
CA LYS A 53 -1.46 -0.31 -0.55
C LYS A 53 -1.40 0.94 -1.42
N VAL A 54 -1.13 0.79 -2.72
CA VAL A 54 -1.24 1.87 -3.72
C VAL A 54 -2.70 2.14 -4.09
N LEU A 55 -3.50 1.11 -4.36
CA LEU A 55 -4.91 1.24 -4.76
C LEU A 55 -5.76 1.86 -3.64
N LEU A 56 -5.57 1.43 -2.39
CA LEU A 56 -6.36 1.90 -1.23
C LEU A 56 -6.16 3.37 -0.89
N GLN A 57 -5.17 4.01 -1.48
CA GLN A 57 -4.98 5.44 -1.35
C GLN A 57 -6.09 6.23 -2.07
N TYR A 58 -6.88 5.59 -2.94
CA TYR A 58 -8.12 6.16 -3.46
C TYR A 58 -9.32 5.60 -2.67
N PRO A 59 -10.12 6.46 -2.01
CA PRO A 59 -11.25 6.00 -1.19
C PRO A 59 -12.26 5.12 -1.94
N VAL A 60 -12.43 5.34 -3.25
CA VAL A 60 -13.31 4.52 -4.09
C VAL A 60 -12.85 3.06 -4.16
N TYR A 61 -11.53 2.82 -4.24
CA TYR A 61 -10.99 1.46 -4.25
C TYR A 61 -10.98 0.86 -2.85
N HIS A 62 -10.81 1.67 -1.81
CA HIS A 62 -10.98 1.20 -0.44
C HIS A 62 -12.39 0.63 -0.22
N GLU A 63 -13.45 1.37 -0.56
CA GLU A 63 -14.82 0.87 -0.41
C GLU A 63 -15.12 -0.33 -1.31
N MET A 64 -14.58 -0.35 -2.53
CA MET A 64 -14.79 -1.44 -3.49
C MET A 64 -14.16 -2.76 -3.03
N PHE A 65 -13.00 -2.69 -2.35
CA PHE A 65 -12.19 -3.86 -2.02
C PHE A 65 -12.10 -4.16 -0.53
N LYS A 66 -12.81 -3.44 0.35
CA LYS A 66 -12.70 -3.56 1.82
C LYS A 66 -12.76 -4.99 2.38
N ASP A 67 -13.47 -5.89 1.72
CA ASP A 67 -13.63 -7.29 2.14
C ASP A 67 -12.48 -8.21 1.65
N TYR A 68 -11.54 -7.68 0.87
CA TYR A 68 -10.46 -8.41 0.20
C TYR A 68 -9.07 -7.95 0.65
N LEU A 69 -8.99 -7.05 1.63
CA LEU A 69 -7.76 -6.35 1.95
C LEU A 69 -6.84 -7.17 2.85
N TRP A 70 -5.54 -7.10 2.57
CA TRP A 70 -4.51 -7.54 3.48
C TRP A 70 -4.53 -6.68 4.76
N SER A 71 -4.39 -7.35 5.90
CA SER A 71 -4.13 -6.67 7.17
C SER A 71 -2.82 -5.87 7.12
N GLU A 72 -2.64 -4.93 8.05
CA GLU A 72 -1.45 -4.08 8.10
C GLU A 72 -0.15 -4.87 8.36
N ASP A 73 -0.25 -6.02 9.04
CA ASP A 73 0.85 -6.93 9.31
C ASP A 73 1.19 -7.87 8.14
N GLY A 74 0.47 -7.77 7.01
CA GLY A 74 0.69 -8.62 5.85
C GLY A 74 0.24 -10.07 6.05
N THR A 75 -0.64 -10.35 7.01
CA THR A 75 -1.27 -11.66 7.12
C THR A 75 -2.34 -11.84 6.04
N VAL A 76 -2.41 -13.07 5.53
CA VAL A 76 -3.17 -13.53 4.34
C VAL A 76 -4.54 -12.83 4.18
N PRO A 77 -4.93 -12.39 2.96
CA PRO A 77 -6.20 -11.72 2.75
C PRO A 77 -7.33 -12.64 3.20
N PRO A 78 -8.34 -12.12 3.92
CA PRO A 78 -9.40 -12.95 4.50
C PRO A 78 -10.04 -13.80 3.39
N LYS A 79 -10.09 -15.12 3.62
CA LYS A 79 -10.84 -16.02 2.72
C LYS A 79 -12.30 -15.57 2.74
N LYS A 80 -12.87 -15.32 1.56
CA LYS A 80 -14.32 -15.21 1.35
C LYS A 80 -15.03 -16.29 2.18
N SER A 81 -15.86 -15.86 3.13
CA SER A 81 -17.02 -16.61 3.60
C SER A 81 -18.17 -16.46 2.60
#